data_AF-A0A1T4X7P0-F1
#
_entry.id   AF-A0A1T4X7P0-F1
#
_cell.length_a   1.000
_cell.length_b   1.000
_cell.length_c   1.000
_cell.angle_alpha   90.00
_cell.angle_beta   90.00
_cell.angle_gamma   90.00
#
_symmetry.space_group_name_H-M   'P 1'
#
loop_
_entity.id
_entity.type
_entity.pdbx_description
1 polymer ?
#
loop_
_entity_poly.entity_id
_entity_poly.type
_entity_poly.pdbx_seq_one_letter_code
_entity_poly.pdbx_strand_id
1 'polypeptide(L)' 'MTNFTITLDEEDLKQARILAIQQGRSLNAIIRSFIKEFINSDQRYQQTTKHILQKAEESTFSSAGEQWTREQLYER' A
#
# COMPACT_ATOMS: atom_id res chain seq x y z
N MET A 1 3.49 -16.48 -18.24
CA MET A 1 2.61 -15.37 -18.67
C MET A 1 1.18 -15.84 -18.45
N THR A 2 0.35 -15.02 -17.81
CA THR A 2 -1.05 -15.34 -17.49
C THR A 2 -1.91 -14.22 -18.04
N ASN A 3 -3.04 -14.55 -18.68
CA ASN A 3 -3.95 -13.57 -19.26
C ASN A 3 -4.99 -13.13 -18.21
N PHE A 4 -5.36 -11.85 -18.25
CA PHE A 4 -6.38 -11.25 -17.40
C PHE A 4 -7.43 -10.61 -18.28
N THR A 5 -8.67 -11.05 -18.15
CA THR A 5 -9.81 -10.53 -18.91
C THR A 5 -10.78 -9.89 -17.92
N ILE A 6 -11.19 -8.67 -18.21
CA ILE A 6 -12.18 -7.93 -17.43
C ILE A 6 -13.21 -7.31 -18.37
N THR A 7 -14.43 -7.20 -17.88
CA THR A 7 -15.49 -6.43 -18.53
C THR A 7 -15.45 -5.01 -18.01
N LEU A 8 -15.45 -4.04 -18.91
CA LEU A 8 -15.51 -2.61 -18.62
C LEU A 8 -16.59 -1.99 -19.49
N ASP A 9 -17.12 -0.85 -19.06
CA ASP A 9 -17.94 -0.02 -19.93
C ASP A 9 -17.14 0.39 -21.18
N GLU A 10 -17.81 0.43 -22.34
CA GLU A 10 -17.15 0.72 -23.61
C GLU A 10 -16.58 2.13 -23.65
N GLU A 11 -17.29 3.11 -23.08
CA GLU A 11 -16.85 4.50 -23.06
C GLU A 11 -15.66 4.67 -22.11
N ASP A 12 -15.68 4.02 -20.95
CA ASP A 12 -14.54 4.00 -20.02
C ASP A 12 -13.29 3.40 -20.68
N LEU A 13 -13.44 2.28 -21.40
CA LEU A 13 -12.33 1.64 -22.10
C LEU A 13 -11.74 2.56 -23.19
N LYS A 14 -12.60 3.27 -23.92
CA LYS A 14 -12.20 4.21 -24.96
C LYS A 14 -11.45 5.41 -24.38
N GLN A 15 -11.97 6.04 -23.34
CA GLN A 15 -11.33 7.17 -22.66
C GLN A 15 -9.98 6.75 -22.05
N ALA A 16 -9.92 5.59 -21.40
CA ALA A 16 -8.68 5.07 -20.82
C ALA A 16 -7.59 4.85 -21.89
N ARG A 17 -7.96 4.39 -23.09
CA ARG A 17 -7.01 4.24 -24.21
C ARG A 17 -6.50 5.59 -24.72
N ILE A 18 -7.38 6.58 -24.87
CA ILE A 18 -6.99 7.93 -25.29
C ILE A 18 -5.98 8.52 -24.30
N LEU A 19 -6.27 8.45 -23.01
CA LEU A 19 -5.37 8.93 -21.95
C LEU A 19 -4.04 8.20 -21.94
N ALA A 20 -4.04 6.87 -22.14
CA ALA A 20 -2.82 6.08 -22.20
C ALA A 20 -1.93 6.53 -23.37
N ILE A 21 -2.52 6.72 -24.55
CA ILE A 21 -1.82 7.19 -25.75
C ILE A 21 -1.22 8.59 -25.53
N GLN A 22 -1.99 9.51 -24.93
CA GLN A 22 -1.51 10.85 -24.57
C GLN A 22 -0.29 10.80 -23.63
N GLN A 23 -0.22 9.79 -22.75
CA GLN A 23 0.91 9.55 -21.86
C GLN A 23 2.05 8.74 -22.51
N GLY A 24 1.95 8.38 -23.80
CA GLY A 24 2.93 7.56 -24.50
C GLY A 24 3.02 6.12 -23.98
N ARG A 25 1.96 5.61 -23.33
CA ARG A 25 1.91 4.27 -22.72
C ARG A 25 0.76 3.47 -23.30
N SER A 26 0.88 2.14 -23.30
CA SER A 26 -0.28 1.28 -23.57
C SER A 26 -1.14 1.13 -22.32
N LEU A 27 -2.46 0.99 -22.49
CA LEU A 27 -3.37 0.73 -21.38
C LEU A 27 -2.95 -0.52 -20.58
N ASN A 28 -2.51 -1.56 -21.28
CA ASN A 28 -1.98 -2.78 -20.65
C ASN A 28 -0.73 -2.52 -19.80
N ALA A 29 0.15 -1.60 -20.21
CA ALA A 29 1.32 -1.22 -19.41
C ALA A 29 0.90 -0.47 -18.13
N ILE A 30 -0.11 0.40 -18.22
CA ILE A 30 -0.66 1.13 -17.07
C ILE A 30 -1.32 0.15 -16.09
N ILE A 31 -2.21 -0.74 -16.56
CA ILE A 31 -2.88 -1.74 -15.72
C ILE A 31 -1.85 -2.65 -15.03
N ARG A 32 -0.81 -3.08 -15.75
CA ARG A 32 0.26 -3.91 -15.17
C ARG A 32 1.03 -3.17 -14.08
N SER A 33 1.32 -1.87 -14.25
CA SER A 33 1.95 -1.06 -13.21
C SER A 33 1.02 -0.93 -12.00
N PHE A 34 -0.25 -0.60 -12.23
CA PHE A 34 -1.24 -0.47 -11.17
C PHE A 34 -1.37 -1.73 -10.33
N ILE A 35 -1.48 -2.91 -10.95
CA ILE A 35 -1.57 -4.19 -10.22
C ILE A 35 -0.30 -4.42 -9.37
N LYS A 36 0.88 -4.12 -9.89
CA LYS A 36 2.14 -4.26 -9.12
C LYS A 36 2.17 -3.31 -7.92
N GLU A 37 1.79 -2.06 -8.12
CA GLU A 37 1.71 -1.07 -7.05
C GLU A 37 0.69 -1.46 -5.98
N PHE A 38 -0.48 -1.95 -6.40
CA PHE A 38 -1.51 -2.47 -5.52
C PHE A 38 -0.99 -3.61 -4.64
N ILE A 39 -0.35 -4.63 -5.22
CA ILE A 39 0.27 -5.74 -4.47
C ILE A 39 1.35 -5.23 -3.51
N ASN A 40 2.23 -4.35 -3.99
CA ASN A 40 3.32 -3.82 -3.17
C ASN A 40 2.82 -2.97 -2.00
N SER A 41 1.70 -2.27 -2.17
CA SER A 41 1.11 -1.46 -1.10
C SER A 41 0.61 -2.36 0.04
N ASP A 42 -0.10 -3.43 -0.27
CA ASP A 42 -0.59 -4.41 0.71
C ASP A 42 0.59 -5.09 1.43
N GLN A 43 1.61 -5.52 0.68
CA GLN A 43 2.82 -6.11 1.25
C GLN A 43 3.58 -5.15 2.17
N ARG A 44 3.67 -3.87 1.82
CA ARG A 44 4.36 -2.86 2.65
C ARG A 44 3.66 -2.67 3.99
N TYR A 45 2.33 -2.55 3.98
CA TYR A 45 1.57 -2.45 5.23
C TYR A 45 1.71 -3.72 6.07
N GLN A 46 1.57 -4.90 5.47
CA GLN A 46 1.73 -6.17 6.19
C GLN A 46 3.14 -6.34 6.78
N GLN A 47 4.19 -6.02 6.02
CA GLN A 47 5.57 -6.08 6.50
C GLN A 47 5.83 -5.08 7.63
N THR A 48 5.32 -3.87 7.50
CA THR A 48 5.48 -2.82 8.54
C THR A 48 4.77 -3.23 9.82
N THR A 49 3.51 -3.68 9.72
CA THR A 49 2.74 -4.20 10.86
C THR A 49 3.44 -5.37 11.52
N LYS A 50 3.89 -6.35 10.73
CA LYS A 50 4.63 -7.51 11.26
C LYS A 50 5.92 -7.09 11.96
N HIS A 51 6.64 -6.12 11.40
CA HIS A 51 7.87 -5.61 12.00
C HIS A 51 7.61 -4.90 13.34
N ILE A 52 6.55 -4.08 13.43
CA ILE A 52 6.15 -3.41 14.68
C ILE A 52 5.74 -4.45 15.73
N LEU A 53 4.92 -5.44 15.36
CA LEU A 53 4.50 -6.49 16.28
C LEU A 53 5.69 -7.32 16.78
N GLN A 54 6.60 -7.71 15.88
CA GLN A 54 7.82 -8.40 16.26
C GLN A 54 8.66 -7.55 17.25
N LYS A 55 8.79 -6.25 17.00
CA LYS A 55 9.50 -5.35 17.93
C LYS A 55 8.80 -5.20 19.28
N ALA A 56 7.47 -5.22 19.30
CA ALA A 56 6.69 -5.22 20.53
C ALA A 56 6.85 -6.54 21.31
N GLU A 57 6.88 -7.69 20.62
CA GLU A 57 7.12 -9.01 21.23
C GLU A 57 8.56 -9.16 21.77
N GLU A 58 9.56 -8.65 21.04
CA GLU A 58 10.97 -8.62 21.47
C GLU A 58 11.21 -7.61 22.62
N SER A 59 10.31 -6.66 22.81
CA SER A 59 10.44 -5.63 23.84
C SER A 59 10.19 -6.21 25.23
N THR A 60 11.09 -5.91 26.17
CA THR A 60 10.89 -6.14 27.60
C THR A 60 10.14 -5.00 28.29
N PHE A 61 9.86 -3.91 27.56
CA PHE A 61 9.17 -2.73 28.05
C PHE A 61 7.66 -2.81 27.81
N SER A 62 6.89 -2.46 28.83
CA SER A 62 5.43 -2.32 28.82
C SER A 62 5.07 -1.08 29.62
N SER A 63 4.03 -0.34 29.21
CA SER A 63 3.50 0.76 30.01
C SER A 63 2.81 0.27 31.28
N ALA A 64 2.51 -1.02 31.41
CA ALA A 64 1.76 -1.61 32.53
C ALA A 64 0.43 -0.89 32.85
N GLY A 65 -0.13 -0.15 31.89
CA GLY A 65 -1.34 0.67 32.06
C GLY A 65 -1.09 2.09 32.58
N GLU A 66 0.17 2.46 32.82
CA GLU A 66 0.54 3.81 33.27
C GLU A 66 0.31 4.84 32.17
N GLN A 67 -0.27 5.98 32.55
CA GLN A 67 -0.49 7.13 31.68
C GLN A 67 0.56 8.18 31.99
N TRP A 68 1.29 8.63 30.97
CA TRP A 68 2.27 9.70 31.12
C TRP A 68 1.76 10.99 30.48
N THR A 69 1.97 12.11 31.17
CA THR A 69 1.85 13.42 30.53
C THR A 69 3.07 13.68 29.67
N ARG A 70 2.92 14.59 28.71
CA ARG A 70 4.01 14.98 27.81
C ARG A 70 5.22 15.48 28.60
N GLU A 71 4.98 16.23 29.66
CA GLU A 71 6.01 16.81 30.53
C GLU A 71 6.81 15.72 31.25
N GLN A 72 6.14 14.66 31.74
CA GLN A 72 6.78 13.52 32.41
C GLN A 72 7.69 12.70 31.50
N LEU A 73 7.42 12.70 30.19
CA LEU A 73 8.24 12.01 29.20
C LEU A 73 9.46 12.84 28.76
N TYR A 74 9.39 14.17 28.82
CA TYR A 74 10.52 15.04 28.46
C TYR A 74 11.64 14.99 29.50
N GLU A 75 11.33 14.67 30.75
CA GLU A 75 12.30 14.60 31.85
C GLU A 75 12.95 13.21 32.03
N ARG A 76 12.62 12.23 31.19
CA ARG A 76 13.18 10.87 31.20
C ARG A 76 14.01 10.59 29.95
#